data_AF-A0A2V9UTF3-F1
#
_entry.id   AF-A0A2V9UTF3-F1
#
_cell.length_a   1.000
_cell.length_b   1.000
_cell.length_c   1.000
_cell.angle_alpha   90.00
_cell.angle_beta   90.00
_cell.angle_gamma   90.00
#
_symmetry.space_group_name_H-M   'P 1'
#
loop_
_entity.id
_entity.type
_entity.pdbx_description
1 polymer ?
#
loop_
_entity_poly.entity_id
_entity_poly.type
_entity_poly.pdbx_seq_one_letter_code
_entity_poly.pdbx_strand_id
1 'polypeptide(L)' 'MTAANDSKSGQDSTKAAEHVASAREILKTLQEKLGEHPELGAAITRLEMALNDLAIQTGGML' A
#
# COMPACT_ATOMS: atom_id res chain seq x y z
N MET A 1 -0.87 -33.91 -19.79
CA MET A 1 -0.75 -32.45 -19.95
C MET A 1 -1.28 -31.79 -18.69
N THR A 2 -0.43 -31.19 -17.85
CA THR A 2 -0.88 -30.35 -16.73
C THR A 2 -0.30 -28.96 -16.99
N ALA A 3 -1.10 -28.09 -17.60
CA ALA A 3 -0.71 -26.74 -17.96
C ALA A 3 -0.84 -25.82 -16.73
N ALA A 4 0.10 -24.89 -16.65
CA ALA A 4 0.48 -24.10 -15.49
C ALA A 4 -0.65 -23.23 -14.90
N ASN A 5 -0.62 -23.15 -13.58
CA ASN A 5 -1.52 -22.43 -12.70
C ASN A 5 -1.07 -20.96 -12.58
N ASP A 6 -1.06 -20.22 -13.68
CA ASP A 6 -0.50 -18.87 -13.77
C ASP A 6 -1.60 -17.83 -14.03
N SER A 7 -2.39 -17.48 -13.00
CA SER A 7 -3.35 -16.36 -13.10
C SER A 7 -3.70 -15.71 -11.76
N LYS A 8 -3.16 -16.17 -10.62
CA LYS A 8 -3.63 -15.71 -9.30
C LYS A 8 -2.79 -14.60 -8.67
N SER A 9 -1.66 -14.20 -9.26
CA SER A 9 -0.78 -13.18 -8.66
C SER A 9 -1.19 -11.73 -8.96
N GLY A 10 -2.01 -11.48 -9.99
CA GLY A 10 -2.36 -10.12 -10.42
C GLY A 10 -3.51 -9.46 -9.64
N GLN A 11 -4.49 -10.25 -9.16
CA GLN A 11 -5.66 -9.72 -8.45
C GLN A 11 -5.36 -9.32 -7.00
N ASP A 12 -4.35 -9.91 -6.37
CA ASP A 12 -3.99 -9.64 -4.98
C ASP A 12 -3.18 -8.33 -4.85
N SER A 13 -2.36 -8.00 -5.86
CA SER A 13 -1.58 -6.76 -5.90
C SER A 13 -2.45 -5.50 -6.01
N THR A 14 -3.46 -5.52 -6.89
CA THR A 14 -4.39 -4.38 -7.04
C THR A 14 -5.20 -4.14 -5.77
N LYS A 15 -5.66 -5.21 -5.10
CA LYS A 15 -6.35 -5.07 -3.80
C LYS A 15 -5.44 -4.53 -2.71
N ALA A 16 -4.16 -4.92 -2.70
CA ALA A 16 -3.18 -4.38 -1.77
C ALA A 16 -3.00 -2.87 -2.00
N ALA A 17 -2.88 -2.43 -3.26
CA ALA A 17 -2.79 -1.01 -3.59
C ALA A 17 -4.03 -0.22 -3.14
N GLU A 18 -5.24 -0.75 -3.36
CA GLU A 18 -6.51 -0.14 -2.91
C GLU A 18 -6.62 -0.05 -1.38
N HIS A 19 -6.23 -1.12 -0.67
CA HIS A 19 -6.21 -1.13 0.79
C HIS A 19 -5.22 -0.11 1.36
N VAL A 20 -4.05 0.04 0.74
CA VAL A 20 -3.08 1.01 1.24
C VAL A 20 -3.43 2.45 0.86
N ALA A 21 -4.03 2.69 -0.33
CA ALA A 21 -4.59 3.99 -0.66
C ALA A 21 -5.65 4.41 0.37
N SER A 22 -6.55 3.49 0.73
CA SER A 22 -7.56 3.72 1.77
C SER A 22 -6.93 3.98 3.13
N ALA A 23 -5.89 3.23 3.53
CA ALA A 23 -5.18 3.44 4.79
C ALA A 23 -4.48 4.81 4.83
N ARG A 24 -3.84 5.25 3.72
CA ARG A 24 -3.24 6.59 3.61
C ARG A 24 -4.29 7.70 3.76
N GLU A 25 -5.45 7.58 3.11
CA GLU A 25 -6.52 8.58 3.25
C GLU A 25 -7.04 8.68 4.68
N ILE A 26 -7.22 7.53 5.36
CA ILE A 26 -7.64 7.51 6.77
C ILE A 26 -6.59 8.19 7.65
N LEU A 27 -5.31 7.86 7.48
CA LEU A 27 -4.23 8.46 8.28
C LEU A 27 -4.10 9.97 8.02
N LYS A 28 -4.24 10.41 6.76
CA LYS A 28 -4.23 11.83 6.40
C LYS A 28 -5.43 12.58 7.00
N THR A 29 -6.62 11.99 6.93
CA THR A 29 -7.83 12.53 7.58
C THR A 29 -7.65 12.62 9.10
N LEU A 30 -7.01 11.63 9.71
CA LEU A 30 -6.67 11.67 11.13
C LEU A 30 -5.66 12.77 11.44
N GLN A 31 -4.67 13.01 10.57
CA GLN A 31 -3.70 14.10 10.73
C GLN A 31 -4.37 15.47 10.65
N GLU A 32 -5.31 15.66 9.73
CA GLU A 32 -6.07 16.91 9.61
C GLU A 32 -6.98 17.15 10.82
N LYS A 33 -7.56 16.08 11.39
CA LYS A 33 -8.50 16.19 12.53
C LYS A 33 -7.82 16.27 13.89
N LEU A 34 -6.69 15.58 14.09
CA LEU A 34 -5.96 15.59 15.37
C LEU A 34 -4.90 16.70 15.46
N GLY A 35 -4.54 17.32 14.34
CA GLY A 35 -3.44 18.30 14.27
C GLY A 35 -2.11 17.64 13.90
N GLU A 36 -1.04 18.43 13.81
CA GLU A 36 0.28 17.93 13.40
C GLU A 36 0.91 17.04 14.48
N HIS A 37 0.63 15.74 14.39
CA HIS A 37 1.31 14.72 15.17
C HIS A 37 2.48 14.14 14.37
N PRO A 38 3.73 14.39 14.79
CA PRO A 38 4.90 13.87 14.09
C PRO A 38 4.91 12.33 14.03
N GLU A 39 4.29 11.65 15.00
CA GLU A 39 4.16 10.18 14.98
C GLU A 39 3.23 9.70 13.86
N LEU A 40 2.17 10.46 13.56
CA LEU A 40 1.21 10.12 12.52
C LEU A 40 1.78 10.38 11.13
N GLY A 41 2.50 11.50 10.96
CA GLY A 41 3.28 11.76 9.75
C GLY A 41 4.33 10.67 9.51
N ALA A 42 5.05 10.25 10.55
CA ALA A 42 6.01 9.15 10.45
C ALA A 42 5.35 7.81 10.09
N ALA A 43 4.14 7.53 10.58
CA ALA A 43 3.37 6.34 10.21
C ALA A 43 2.97 6.37 8.73
N ILE A 44 2.51 7.52 8.22
CA ILE A 44 2.18 7.71 6.80
C ILE A 44 3.42 7.50 5.93
N THR A 45 4.54 8.14 6.27
CA THR A 45 5.79 8.00 5.50
C THR A 45 6.32 6.56 5.50
N ARG A 46 6.24 5.86 6.64
CA ARG A 46 6.62 4.43 6.71
C ARG A 46 5.73 3.54 5.86
N LEU A 47 4.43 3.84 5.82
CA LEU A 47 3.48 3.13 4.95
C LEU A 47 3.79 3.36 3.46
N GLU A 48 4.15 4.59 3.08
CA GLU A 48 4.57 4.93 1.72
C GLU A 48 5.89 4.26 1.32
N MET A 49 6.87 4.20 2.23
CA MET A 49 8.13 3.49 1.97
C MET A 49 7.91 1.99 1.80
N ALA A 50 7.12 1.36 2.68
CA ALA A 50 6.81 -0.06 2.58
C ALA A 50 6.10 -0.40 1.24
N LEU A 51 5.26 0.51 0.75
CA LEU A 51 4.66 0.39 -0.57
C LEU A 51 5.66 0.51 -1.70
N ASN A 52 6.55 1.50 -1.64
CA ASN A 52 7.55 1.70 -2.67
C ASN A 52 8.51 0.50 -2.73
N ASP A 53 8.90 -0.04 -1.58
CA ASP A 53 9.72 -1.24 -1.48
C ASP A 53 8.98 -2.47 -2.04
N LEU A 54 7.69 -2.61 -1.74
CA LEU A 54 6.86 -3.68 -2.30
C LEU A 54 6.68 -3.51 -3.82
N ALA A 55 6.50 -2.29 -4.32
CA ALA A 55 6.39 -1.99 -5.75
C ALA A 55 7.69 -2.32 -6.49
N ILE A 56 8.83 -1.97 -5.90
CA ILE A 56 10.15 -2.31 -6.45
C ILE A 56 10.32 -3.84 -6.45
N GLN A 57 9.91 -4.52 -5.37
CA GLN A 57 9.98 -5.98 -5.27
C GLN A 57 9.08 -6.68 -6.28
N THR A 58 7.91 -6.12 -6.60
CA THR A 58 6.97 -6.66 -7.60
C THR A 58 7.24 -6.16 -9.02
N GLY A 59 8.31 -5.37 -9.25
CA GLY A 59 8.66 -4.85 -10.57
C GLY A 59 7.67 -3.83 -11.14
N GLY A 60 7.01 -3.05 -10.28
CA GLY A 60 6.03 -2.04 -10.65
C GLY A 60 4.61 -2.59 -10.88
N MET A 61 4.33 -3.80 -10.41
CA MET A 61 3.02 -4.46 -10.53
C MET A 61 2.14 -4.22 -9.29
N LEU A 62 1.99 -2.95 -8.90
CA LEU A 62 1.01 -2.48 -7.90
C LEU A 62 -0.02 -1.57 -8.57
#